data_AF-A0A7J6HFV7-F1
#
_entry.id   AF-A0A7J6HFV7-F1
#
_cell.length_a   1.000
_cell.length_b   1.000
_cell.length_c   1.000
_cell.angle_alpha   90.00
_cell.angle_beta   90.00
_cell.angle_gamma   90.00
#
_symmetry.space_group_name_H-M   'P 1'
#
loop_
_entity.id
_entity.type
_entity.pdbx_description
1 polymer ?
#
loop_
_entity_poly.entity_id
_entity_poly.type
_entity_poly.pdbx_seq_one_letter_code
_entity_poly.pdbx_strand_id
1 'polypeptide(L)'
;MALFWLLQGCQAGDSLVFHYSGHGSRQRNYNGDEVDGYDETLCPLDFETQGMIVDDEINTTIVKPLPHGVRLHAIIDACHSGTVLDLPFLCRMNRLVNQHE
;
A
#
# COMPACT_ATOMS: atom_id res chain seq x y z
N MET A 1 -6.45 -15.20 -3.23
CA MET A 1 -6.46 -13.81 -3.76
C MET A 1 -5.08 -13.47 -4.31
N ALA A 2 -4.98 -12.58 -5.30
CA ALA A 2 -3.75 -12.32 -6.06
C ALA A 2 -2.59 -11.78 -5.18
N LEU A 3 -2.90 -10.96 -4.17
CA LEU A 3 -1.92 -10.47 -3.19
C LEU A 3 -1.24 -11.61 -2.43
N PHE A 4 -2.01 -12.57 -1.92
CA PHE A 4 -1.45 -13.74 -1.25
C PHE A 4 -0.58 -14.60 -2.18
N TRP A 5 -1.01 -14.77 -3.43
CA TRP A 5 -0.25 -15.50 -4.46
C TRP A 5 1.15 -14.89 -4.69
N LEU A 6 1.27 -13.56 -4.61
CA LEU A 6 2.54 -12.86 -4.79
C LEU A 6 3.62 -13.31 -3.79
N LEU A 7 3.22 -13.74 -2.58
CA LEU A 7 4.16 -14.23 -1.55
C LEU A 7 4.38 -15.74 -1.55
N GLN A 8 3.61 -16.49 -2.33
CA GLN A 8 3.66 -17.95 -2.26
C GLN A 8 5.00 -18.48 -2.75
N GLY A 9 5.71 -19.18 -1.86
CA GLY A 9 6.97 -19.84 -2.17
C GLY A 9 8.19 -18.93 -2.25
N CYS A 10 8.07 -17.65 -1.86
CA CYS A 10 9.20 -16.73 -1.85
C CYS A 10 10.31 -17.17 -0.89
N GLN A 11 11.55 -16.97 -1.31
CA GLN A 11 12.76 -17.33 -0.58
C GLN A 11 13.70 -16.12 -0.49
N ALA A 12 14.62 -16.15 0.49
CA ALA A 12 15.59 -15.09 0.65
C ALA A 12 16.38 -14.85 -0.66
N GLY A 13 16.45 -13.59 -1.09
CA GLY A 13 17.03 -13.20 -2.37
C GLY A 13 16.00 -12.86 -3.45
N ASP A 14 14.74 -13.25 -3.28
CA ASP A 14 13.68 -12.93 -4.25
C ASP A 14 13.34 -11.44 -4.26
N SER A 15 12.94 -10.95 -5.44
CA SER A 15 12.49 -9.58 -5.67
C SER A 15 11.12 -9.56 -6.32
N LEU A 16 10.13 -9.06 -5.58
CA LEU A 16 8.74 -8.99 -5.97
C LEU A 16 8.38 -7.57 -6.40
N VAL A 17 7.38 -7.46 -7.28
CA VAL A 17 6.80 -6.18 -7.68
C VAL A 17 5.29 -6.24 -7.49
N PHE A 18 4.76 -5.27 -6.75
CA PHE A 18 3.32 -4.99 -6.68
C PHE A 18 3.10 -3.62 -7.31
N HIS A 19 2.29 -3.55 -8.37
CA HIS A 19 1.95 -2.30 -9.02
C HIS A 19 0.43 -2.15 -9.06
N TYR A 20 -0.05 -1.02 -8.57
CA TYR A 20 -1.45 -0.62 -8.63
C TYR A 20 -1.54 0.77 -9.25
N SER A 21 -2.44 0.93 -10.21
CA SER A 21 -2.83 2.23 -10.77
C SER A 21 -4.34 2.27 -10.88
N GLY A 22 -4.96 3.28 -10.26
CA GLY A 22 -6.41 3.36 -10.13
C GLY A 22 -6.87 4.35 -9.08
N HIS A 23 -8.11 4.17 -8.63
CA HIS A 23 -8.67 5.01 -7.57
C HIS A 23 -8.21 4.55 -6.20
N GLY A 24 -7.67 5.50 -5.44
CA GLY A 24 -7.52 5.37 -4.00
C GLY A 24 -8.53 6.28 -3.31
N SER A 25 -9.01 5.85 -2.15
CA SER A 25 -9.98 6.58 -1.33
C SER A 25 -9.55 6.55 0.13
N ARG A 26 -10.42 7.05 1.00
CA ARG A 26 -10.30 6.95 2.45
C ARG A 26 -11.60 6.45 3.05
N GLN A 27 -11.51 5.58 4.04
CA GLN A 27 -12.66 5.18 4.85
C GLN A 27 -12.42 5.58 6.30
N ARG A 28 -13.50 5.74 7.07
CA ARG A 28 -13.36 6.03 8.50
C ARG A 28 -12.74 4.82 9.19
N ASN A 29 -11.66 5.04 9.92
CA ASN A 29 -11.03 4.01 10.71
C ASN A 29 -11.92 3.69 11.94
N TYR A 30 -12.11 2.40 12.25
CA TYR A 30 -12.91 1.94 13.39
C TYR A 30 -12.08 1.22 14.47
N ASN A 31 -10.80 0.94 14.23
CA ASN A 31 -9.83 0.27 15.11
C ASN A 31 -8.96 1.26 15.90
N GLY A 32 -8.86 2.52 15.47
CA GLY A 32 -8.20 3.61 16.18
C GLY A 32 -6.67 3.63 16.09
N ASP A 33 -6.08 2.92 15.13
CA ASP A 33 -4.64 2.89 14.85
C ASP A 33 -4.15 4.04 13.96
N GLU A 34 -5.03 4.62 13.12
CA GLU A 34 -4.66 5.78 12.30
C GLU A 34 -4.78 7.12 13.04
N VAL A 35 -3.72 7.92 12.94
CA VAL A 35 -3.58 9.21 13.67
C VAL A 35 -4.60 10.25 13.16
N ASP A 36 -4.95 10.20 11.88
CA ASP A 36 -5.95 11.10 11.30
C ASP A 36 -7.39 10.53 11.34
N GLY A 37 -7.55 9.29 11.79
CA GLY A 37 -8.83 8.59 11.94
C GLY A 37 -9.42 8.05 10.64
N TYR A 38 -8.62 7.95 9.57
CA TYR A 38 -9.03 7.37 8.29
C TYR A 38 -8.04 6.31 7.81
N ASP A 39 -8.55 5.20 7.28
CA ASP A 39 -7.72 4.24 6.56
C ASP A 39 -7.63 4.65 5.10
N GLU A 40 -6.46 4.46 4.50
CA GLU A 40 -6.27 4.51 3.07
C GLU A 40 -6.82 3.25 2.40
N THR A 41 -7.43 3.42 1.23
CA THR A 41 -8.01 2.28 0.51
C THR A 41 -7.66 2.29 -0.97
N LEU A 42 -7.57 1.09 -1.55
CA LEU A 42 -7.61 0.87 -2.98
C LEU A 42 -9.05 0.52 -3.39
N CYS A 43 -9.50 1.02 -4.54
CA CYS A 43 -10.83 0.71 -5.07
C CYS A 43 -10.73 -0.33 -6.20
N PRO A 44 -11.11 -1.60 -5.97
CA PRO A 44 -11.32 -2.57 -7.04
C PRO A 44 -12.45 -2.15 -7.98
N LEU A 45 -12.61 -2.86 -9.10
CA LEU A 45 -13.66 -2.59 -10.07
C LEU A 45 -15.07 -2.70 -9.45
N ASP A 46 -15.26 -3.63 -8.51
CA ASP A 46 -16.53 -3.98 -7.89
C ASP A 46 -16.71 -3.39 -6.48
N PHE A 47 -15.93 -2.33 -6.15
CA PHE A 47 -15.89 -1.76 -4.80
C PHE A 47 -17.24 -1.29 -4.27
N GLU A 48 -18.18 -0.89 -5.14
CA GLU A 48 -19.54 -0.49 -4.75
C GLU A 48 -20.34 -1.65 -4.13
N THR A 49 -20.00 -2.89 -4.47
CA THR A 49 -20.71 -4.10 -4.01
C THR A 49 -19.89 -5.00 -3.10
N GLN A 50 -18.56 -5.05 -3.30
CA GLN A 50 -17.64 -5.88 -2.51
C GLN A 50 -16.81 -5.08 -1.50
N GLY A 51 -16.89 -3.75 -1.53
CA GLY A 51 -16.11 -2.87 -0.67
C GLY A 51 -14.73 -2.54 -1.24
N MET A 52 -14.06 -1.62 -0.57
CA MET A 52 -12.68 -1.22 -0.88
C MET A 52 -11.69 -2.16 -0.18
N ILE A 53 -10.44 -2.20 -0.67
CA ILE A 53 -9.35 -2.92 0.01
C ILE A 53 -8.62 -1.92 0.90
N VAL A 54 -8.60 -2.20 2.19
CA VAL A 54 -8.03 -1.34 3.24
C VAL A 54 -6.52 -1.59 3.36
N ASP A 55 -5.73 -0.55 3.63
CA ASP A 55 -4.28 -0.62 3.88
C ASP A 55 -3.88 -1.74 4.84
N ASP A 56 -4.63 -1.92 5.94
CA ASP A 56 -4.45 -2.97 6.93
C ASP A 56 -4.49 -4.39 6.34
N GLU A 57 -5.39 -4.61 5.37
CA GLU A 57 -5.52 -5.87 4.65
C GLU A 57 -4.32 -6.09 3.72
N ILE A 58 -3.88 -5.03 3.03
CA ILE A 58 -2.71 -5.07 2.15
C ILE A 58 -1.46 -5.36 2.99
N ASN A 59 -1.28 -4.65 4.10
CA ASN A 59 -0.17 -4.80 5.03
C ASN A 59 -0.12 -6.23 5.60
N THR A 60 -1.25 -6.72 6.10
CA THR A 60 -1.36 -8.07 6.67
C THR A 60 -1.15 -9.17 5.62
N THR A 61 -1.47 -8.90 4.36
CA THR A 61 -1.33 -9.89 3.28
C THR A 61 0.06 -9.92 2.65
N ILE A 62 0.71 -8.76 2.42
CA ILE A 62 1.96 -8.69 1.63
C ILE A 62 3.15 -7.99 2.32
N VAL A 63 2.95 -7.32 3.46
CA VAL A 63 4.02 -6.62 4.20
C VAL A 63 4.45 -7.40 5.44
N LYS A 64 3.55 -7.57 6.42
CA LYS A 64 3.80 -8.32 7.67
C LYS A 64 4.35 -9.74 7.44
N PRO A 65 3.82 -10.55 6.50
CA PRO A 65 4.30 -11.91 6.27
C PRO A 65 5.50 -12.02 5.32
N LEU A 66 6.07 -10.90 4.84
CA LEU A 66 7.18 -10.93 3.90
C LEU A 66 8.41 -11.64 4.52
N PRO A 67 8.93 -12.73 3.92
CA PRO A 67 10.05 -13.46 4.49
C PRO A 67 11.33 -12.63 4.55
N HIS A 68 12.15 -12.86 5.57
CA HIS A 68 13.42 -12.17 5.70
C HIS A 68 14.32 -12.43 4.48
N GLY A 69 14.89 -11.35 3.92
CA GLY A 69 15.73 -11.41 2.73
C GLY A 69 14.97 -11.32 1.40
N VAL A 70 13.63 -11.32 1.41
CA VAL A 70 12.82 -10.99 0.24
C VAL A 70 12.65 -9.47 0.14
N ARG A 71 12.63 -8.93 -1.08
CA ARG A 71 12.36 -7.50 -1.32
C ARG A 71 11.06 -7.33 -2.09
N LEU A 72 10.12 -6.59 -1.53
CA LEU A 72 8.91 -6.14 -2.21
C LEU A 72 9.07 -4.70 -2.69
N HIS A 73 8.95 -4.47 -3.99
CA HIS A 73 8.83 -3.14 -4.58
C HIS A 73 7.36 -2.86 -4.86
N ALA A 74 6.76 -1.94 -4.11
CA ALA A 74 5.38 -1.52 -4.32
C ALA A 74 5.34 -0.15 -4.99
N ILE A 75 4.59 -0.03 -6.08
CA ILE A 75 4.40 1.20 -6.84
C ILE A 75 2.90 1.45 -6.89
N ILE A 76 2.46 2.55 -6.27
CA ILE A 76 1.04 2.87 -6.14
C ILE A 76 0.78 4.23 -6.77
N ASP A 77 0.12 4.20 -7.92
CA ASP A 77 -0.35 5.38 -8.66
C ASP A 77 -1.85 5.58 -8.39
N ALA A 78 -2.14 6.19 -7.23
CA ALA A 78 -3.48 6.45 -6.76
C ALA A 78 -3.51 7.69 -5.85
N CYS A 79 -4.68 8.32 -5.71
CA CYS A 79 -4.90 9.33 -4.68
C CYS A 79 -4.78 8.68 -3.28
N HIS A 80 -4.32 9.43 -2.28
CA HIS A 80 -4.16 8.93 -0.91
C HIS A 80 -3.24 7.69 -0.79
N SER A 81 -2.26 7.52 -1.69
CA SER A 81 -1.39 6.34 -1.70
C SER A 81 -0.22 6.35 -0.71
N GLY A 82 -0.01 7.44 0.02
CA GLY A 82 1.20 7.68 0.80
C GLY A 82 1.43 6.70 1.96
N THR A 83 0.35 6.13 2.50
CA THR A 83 0.33 5.25 3.67
C THR A 83 -0.31 3.90 3.39
N VAL A 84 -0.69 3.58 2.14
CA VAL A 84 -1.46 2.37 1.76
C VAL A 84 -0.80 0.99 2.05
N LEU A 85 0.40 1.00 2.63
CA LEU A 85 1.16 -0.18 3.04
C LEU A 85 1.53 -0.17 4.53
N ASP A 86 1.16 0.86 5.29
CA ASP A 86 1.49 1.10 6.70
C ASP A 86 2.97 0.87 7.03
N LEU A 87 3.85 1.46 6.21
CA LEU A 87 5.27 1.35 6.44
C LEU A 87 5.72 2.28 7.57
N PRO A 88 6.56 1.80 8.50
CA PRO A 88 6.99 2.60 9.66
C PRO A 88 7.94 3.74 9.31
N PHE A 89 8.47 3.77 8.08
CA PHE A 89 9.43 4.78 7.63
C PHE A 89 8.94 5.44 6.35
N LEU A 90 8.83 6.77 6.38
CA LEU A 90 8.48 7.59 5.23
C LEU A 90 9.65 8.47 4.81
N CYS A 91 10.05 8.36 3.54
CA CYS A 91 11.01 9.26 2.92
C CYS A 91 10.27 10.21 1.97
N ARG A 92 10.37 11.52 2.22
CA ARG A 92 9.86 12.56 1.31
C ARG A 92 11.02 13.18 0.54
N MET A 93 11.03 12.98 -0.77
CA MET A 93 11.98 13.66 -1.65
C MET A 93 11.41 14.99 -2.09
N ASN A 94 11.88 16.09 -1.51
CA ASN A 94 11.54 17.43 -1.99
C ASN A 94 12.31 17.69 -3.30
N ARG A 95 11.61 18.09 -4.36
CA ARG A 95 12.28 18.76 -5.47
C ARG A 95 12.76 20.12 -4.97
N LEU A 96 14.08 20.34 -4.97
CA LEU A 96 14.63 21.69 -4.96
C LEU A 96 14.25 22.34 -6.29
N VAL A 97 13.05 22.91 -6.37
CA VAL A 97 12.72 23.81 -7.47
C VAL A 97 13.36 25.14 -7.10
N ASN A 98 14.46 25.48 -7.77
CA ASN A 98 14.95 26.84 -7.76
C ASN A 98 13.84 27.70 -8.37
N GLN A 99 13.16 28.47 -7.53
CA GLN A 99 12.19 29.48 -7.96
C GLN A 99 12.96 30.63 -8.62
N HIS A 100 13.24 30.48 -9.91
CA HIS A 100 13.64 31.55 -10.80
C HIS A 100 12.89 31.35 -12.10
N GLU A 101 11.63 31.78 -12.13
CA GLU A 101 10.89 32.31 -13.29
C GLU A 101 9.50 32.79 -12.85
#